data_AF-A0A522W271-F1
#
_entry.id   AF-A0A522W271-F1
#
_cell.length_a   1.000
_cell.length_b   1.000
_cell.length_c   1.000
_cell.angle_alpha   90.00
_cell.angle_beta   90.00
_cell.angle_gamma   90.00
#
_symmetry.space_group_name_H-M   'P 1'
#
loop_
_entity.id
_entity.type
_entity.pdbx_description
1 polymer ?
#
loop_
_entity_poly.entity_id
_entity_poly.type
_entity_poly.pdbx_seq_one_letter_code
_entity_poly.pdbx_strand_id
1 'polypeptide(L)'
;MNPGMRTTLKILALAVSLVWIVWAGWQQFAALPEDAVQHHGSEVVKDRMKDCEGSFQQRYQCKEAIVIQSGRDTFNNMVLRLAIVFGPPFLLGILLITALPKARLVLADDVREKGDAWKSRVQPGLHQHTSVRVPAQPPRPAPAQSASPERMPEPESVPAPAPTPAPAPAGGSDWKKKAQQHMSSGKGPGEN
;
A
#
# COMPACT_ATOMS: atom_id res chain seq x y z
N MET A 1 27.48 10.44 -9.86
CA MET A 1 26.59 10.84 -8.75
C MET A 1 27.21 10.36 -7.45
N ASN A 2 27.68 11.29 -6.62
CA ASN A 2 28.42 10.97 -5.40
C ASN A 2 27.53 10.17 -4.42
N PRO A 3 28.11 9.22 -3.66
CA PRO A 3 27.36 8.45 -2.67
C PRO A 3 26.64 9.39 -1.67
N GLY A 4 27.26 10.50 -1.27
CA GLY A 4 26.65 11.51 -0.40
C GLY A 4 25.37 12.12 -0.97
N MET A 5 25.34 12.44 -2.27
CA MET A 5 24.19 13.11 -2.90
C MET A 5 22.94 12.22 -2.96
N ARG A 6 23.13 10.89 -3.07
CA ARG A 6 22.02 9.93 -3.00
C ARG A 6 21.47 9.79 -1.60
N THR A 7 22.35 9.81 -0.59
CA THR A 7 21.94 9.78 0.82
C THR A 7 21.15 11.05 1.16
N THR A 8 21.62 12.23 0.75
CA THR A 8 20.91 13.50 0.94
C THR A 8 19.53 13.48 0.28
N LEU A 9 19.43 12.99 -0.96
CA LEU A 9 18.14 12.90 -1.67
C LEU A 9 17.14 11.98 -0.96
N LYS A 10 17.62 10.82 -0.47
CA LYS A 10 16.78 9.89 0.31
C LYS A 10 16.28 10.51 1.61
N ILE A 11 17.17 11.20 2.34
CA ILE A 11 16.82 11.88 3.59
C ILE A 11 15.80 12.99 3.32
N LEU A 12 15.98 13.79 2.27
CA LEU A 12 15.02 14.82 1.88
C LEU A 12 13.65 14.23 1.52
N ALA A 13 13.62 13.18 0.69
CA ALA A 13 12.38 12.51 0.34
C ALA A 13 11.64 11.96 1.56
N LEU A 14 12.39 11.40 2.53
CA LEU A 14 11.84 10.90 3.78
C LEU A 14 11.30 12.05 4.66
N ALA A 15 12.03 13.15 4.79
CA ALA A 15 11.59 14.33 5.53
C ALA A 15 10.30 14.93 4.94
N VAL A 16 10.25 15.11 3.61
CA VAL A 16 9.06 15.60 2.91
C VAL A 16 7.87 14.65 3.11
N SER A 17 8.10 13.34 3.06
CA SER A 17 7.06 12.33 3.31
C SER A 17 6.50 12.41 4.73
N LEU A 18 7.36 12.59 5.74
CA LEU A 18 6.93 12.75 7.13
C LEU A 18 6.12 14.03 7.33
N VAL A 19 6.58 15.15 6.78
CA VAL A 19 5.85 16.42 6.84
C VAL A 19 4.48 16.29 6.18
N TRP A 20 4.40 15.61 5.03
CA TRP A 20 3.13 15.35 4.36
C TRP A 20 2.18 14.51 5.22
N ILE A 21 2.65 13.41 5.80
CA ILE A 21 1.81 12.53 6.63
C ILE A 21 1.26 13.29 7.85
N VAL A 22 2.09 14.10 8.51
CA VAL A 22 1.66 14.92 9.64
C VAL A 22 0.62 15.96 9.21
N TRP A 23 0.85 16.65 8.09
CA TRP A 23 -0.07 17.68 7.58
C TRP A 23 -1.40 17.09 7.10
N ALA A 24 -1.36 16.01 6.31
CA ALA A 24 -2.55 15.33 5.81
C ALA A 24 -3.34 14.65 6.94
N GLY A 25 -2.63 14.03 7.88
CA GLY A 25 -3.22 13.50 9.11
C GLY A 25 -3.91 14.61 9.90
N TRP A 26 -3.25 15.75 10.10
CA TRP A 26 -3.84 16.90 10.78
C TRP A 26 -5.12 17.38 10.09
N GLN A 27 -5.12 17.52 8.76
CA GLN A 27 -6.34 17.89 8.04
C GLN A 27 -7.47 16.87 8.19
N GLN A 28 -7.16 15.57 8.19
CA GLN A 28 -8.14 14.51 8.42
C GLN A 28 -8.77 14.57 9.81
N PHE A 29 -8.00 14.93 10.83
CA PHE A 29 -8.47 14.99 12.21
C PHE A 29 -9.11 16.34 12.58
N ALA A 30 -8.58 17.45 12.09
CA ALA A 30 -9.09 18.79 12.37
C ALA A 30 -10.39 19.10 11.60
N ALA A 31 -10.59 18.47 10.44
CA ALA A 31 -11.78 18.66 9.62
C ALA A 31 -12.88 17.62 9.87
N LEU A 32 -12.76 16.77 10.91
CA LEU A 32 -13.85 15.90 11.35
C LEU A 32 -14.83 16.76 12.16
N PRO A 33 -16.02 17.10 11.61
CA PRO A 33 -16.98 17.87 12.38
C PRO A 33 -17.52 16.97 13.50
N GLU A 34 -17.69 17.52 14.70
CA GLU A 34 -18.03 16.76 15.93
C GLU A 34 -19.34 15.96 15.81
N ASP A 35 -20.20 16.35 14.87
CA ASP A 35 -21.47 15.69 14.55
C ASP A 35 -21.30 14.39 13.72
N ALA A 36 -20.19 14.22 12.98
CA ALA A 36 -19.95 13.04 12.15
C ALA A 36 -19.56 11.78 12.95
N VAL A 37 -19.20 11.93 14.24
CA VAL A 37 -18.84 10.81 15.13
C VAL A 37 -20.07 10.20 15.83
N GLN A 38 -21.27 10.77 15.62
CA GLN A 38 -22.50 10.22 16.22
C GLN A 38 -22.96 8.91 15.55
N HIS A 39 -22.48 7.80 16.12
CA HIS A 39 -23.16 6.53 16.40
C HIS A 39 -24.34 6.14 15.49
N HIS A 40 -24.13 5.18 14.56
CA HIS A 40 -25.09 4.15 14.03
C HIS A 40 -26.58 4.51 13.78
N GLY A 41 -26.94 5.77 13.86
CA GLY A 41 -28.28 6.32 13.79
C GLY A 41 -28.21 7.71 13.16
N SER A 42 -27.20 7.93 12.30
CA SER A 42 -27.11 9.13 11.49
C SER A 42 -28.46 9.35 10.83
N GLU A 43 -28.91 10.60 10.84
CA GLU A 43 -30.25 10.94 10.36
C GLU A 43 -30.47 10.44 8.93
N VAL A 44 -29.39 10.34 8.16
CA VAL A 44 -29.35 9.71 6.83
C VAL A 44 -29.86 8.26 6.82
N VAL A 45 -29.45 7.41 7.77
CA VAL A 45 -29.95 6.03 7.86
C VAL A 45 -31.40 6.01 8.31
N LYS A 46 -31.78 6.91 9.21
CA LYS A 46 -33.17 7.06 9.67
C LYS A 46 -34.10 7.52 8.55
N ASP A 47 -33.65 8.45 7.70
CA ASP A 47 -34.41 8.94 6.56
C ASP A 47 -34.58 7.83 5.51
N ARG A 48 -33.51 7.10 5.20
CA ARG A 48 -33.57 5.94 4.29
C ARG A 48 -34.47 4.82 4.82
N MET A 49 -34.62 4.70 6.14
CA MET A 49 -35.54 3.73 6.74
C MET A 49 -37.01 4.17 6.66
N LYS A 50 -37.31 5.47 6.59
CA LYS A 50 -38.69 5.96 6.41
C LYS A 50 -39.23 5.63 5.02
N ASP A 51 -38.36 5.62 4.01
CA ASP A 51 -38.74 5.29 2.63
C ASP A 51 -39.09 3.81 2.44
N CYS A 52 -38.82 2.96 3.45
CA CYS A 52 -39.12 1.54 3.40
C CYS A 52 -40.41 1.19 4.15
N GLU A 53 -41.53 1.75 3.67
CA GLU A 53 -42.88 1.26 4.02
C GLU A 53 -43.28 0.08 3.11
N GLY A 54 -43.86 -0.96 3.70
CA GLY A 54 -44.26 -2.18 2.97
C GLY A 54 -44.44 -3.40 3.85
N SER A 55 -44.52 -4.57 3.21
CA SER A 55 -44.67 -5.86 3.91
C SER A 55 -43.45 -6.19 4.78
N PHE A 56 -43.62 -7.08 5.76
CA PHE A 56 -42.52 -7.48 6.66
C PHE A 56 -41.26 -7.96 5.91
N GLN A 57 -41.43 -8.67 4.81
CA GLN A 57 -40.32 -9.16 4.00
C GLN A 57 -39.59 -8.03 3.27
N GLN A 58 -40.33 -7.04 2.75
CA GLN A 58 -39.77 -5.85 2.11
C GLN A 58 -38.95 -5.00 3.08
N ARG A 59 -39.44 -4.82 4.32
CA ARG A 59 -38.70 -4.08 5.36
C ARG A 59 -37.40 -4.76 5.74
N TYR A 60 -37.37 -6.10 5.77
CA TYR A 60 -36.14 -6.86 6.05
C TYR A 60 -35.12 -6.74 4.91
N GLN A 61 -35.56 -6.95 3.66
CA GLN A 61 -34.71 -6.82 2.48
C GLN A 61 -34.14 -5.40 2.34
N CYS A 62 -34.97 -4.37 2.56
CA CYS A 62 -34.51 -2.99 2.55
C CYS A 62 -33.48 -2.73 3.66
N LYS A 63 -33.72 -3.20 4.89
CA LYS A 63 -32.79 -3.01 6.00
C LYS A 63 -31.44 -3.66 5.72
N GLU A 64 -31.43 -4.86 5.15
CA GLU A 64 -30.19 -5.57 4.81
C GLU A 64 -29.41 -4.86 3.71
N ALA A 65 -30.10 -4.35 2.68
CA ALA A 65 -29.48 -3.55 1.61
C ALA A 65 -28.83 -2.25 2.14
N ILE A 66 -29.51 -1.53 3.05
CA ILE A 66 -28.96 -0.31 3.67
C ILE A 66 -27.70 -0.62 4.50
N VAL A 67 -27.71 -1.71 5.26
CA VAL A 67 -26.55 -2.10 6.08
C VAL A 67 -25.34 -2.43 5.19
N ILE A 68 -25.55 -3.20 4.11
CA ILE A 68 -24.47 -3.55 3.18
C ILE A 68 -23.93 -2.29 2.49
N GLN A 69 -24.80 -1.39 2.05
CA GLN A 69 -24.40 -0.18 1.35
C GLN A 69 -23.64 0.80 2.24
N SER A 70 -24.13 1.01 3.47
CA SER A 70 -23.45 1.84 4.48
C SER A 70 -22.05 1.31 4.82
N GLY A 71 -21.89 -0.02 4.87
CA GLY A 71 -20.58 -0.66 5.05
C GLY A 71 -19.60 -0.33 3.93
N ARG A 72 -20.05 -0.37 2.66
CA ARG A 72 -19.22 -0.04 1.49
C ARG A 72 -18.82 1.43 1.46
N ASP A 73 -19.74 2.34 1.76
CA ASP A 73 -19.44 3.78 1.74
C ASP A 73 -18.48 4.18 2.86
N THR A 74 -18.63 3.58 4.04
CA THR A 74 -17.69 3.78 5.17
C THR A 74 -16.31 3.23 4.84
N PHE A 75 -16.26 2.01 4.30
CA PHE A 75 -15.01 1.39 3.87
C PHE A 75 -14.32 2.21 2.78
N ASN A 76 -15.04 2.62 1.74
CA ASN A 76 -14.51 3.43 0.66
C ASN A 76 -13.98 4.77 1.17
N ASN A 77 -14.70 5.42 2.09
CA ASN A 77 -14.22 6.65 2.71
C ASN A 77 -12.91 6.41 3.50
N MET A 78 -12.83 5.34 4.30
CA MET A 78 -11.61 5.02 5.04
C MET A 78 -10.43 4.70 4.11
N VAL A 79 -10.67 3.90 3.07
CA VAL A 79 -9.66 3.56 2.06
C VAL A 79 -9.19 4.81 1.31
N LEU A 80 -10.11 5.70 0.92
CA LEU A 80 -9.77 6.95 0.26
C LEU A 80 -8.92 7.85 1.16
N ARG A 81 -9.27 7.96 2.45
CA ARG A 81 -8.49 8.73 3.44
C ARG A 81 -7.08 8.16 3.60
N LEU A 82 -6.94 6.84 3.70
CA LEU A 82 -5.64 6.16 3.73
C LEU A 82 -4.85 6.40 2.44
N ALA A 83 -5.51 6.33 1.28
CA ALA A 83 -4.88 6.56 -0.01
C ALA A 83 -4.36 8.00 -0.15
N ILE A 84 -5.04 9.00 0.40
CA ILE A 84 -4.57 10.40 0.37
C ILE A 84 -3.35 10.60 1.29
N VAL A 85 -3.34 9.98 2.48
CA VAL A 85 -2.24 10.11 3.43
C VAL A 85 -0.99 9.37 2.95
N PHE A 86 -1.15 8.12 2.49
CA PHE A 86 -0.03 7.25 2.13
C PHE A 86 0.29 7.23 0.64
N GLY A 87 -0.63 7.66 -0.23
CA GLY A 87 -0.43 7.64 -1.68
C GLY A 87 0.77 8.47 -2.14
N PRO A 88 0.89 9.76 -1.76
CA PRO A 88 2.02 10.59 -2.15
C PRO A 88 3.40 10.03 -1.74
N PRO A 89 3.66 9.63 -0.48
CA PRO A 89 4.95 9.05 -0.12
C PRO A 89 5.20 7.70 -0.79
N PHE A 90 4.17 6.88 -1.03
CA PHE A 90 4.31 5.61 -1.73
C PHE A 90 4.68 5.81 -3.21
N LEU A 91 4.00 6.74 -3.89
CA LEU A 91 4.31 7.13 -5.28
C LEU A 91 5.71 7.74 -5.38
N LEU A 92 6.11 8.59 -4.43
CA LEU A 92 7.45 9.16 -4.38
C LEU A 92 8.51 8.06 -4.21
N GLY A 93 8.25 7.07 -3.36
CA GLY A 93 9.11 5.89 -3.17
C GLY A 93 9.25 5.06 -4.45
N ILE A 94 8.14 4.75 -5.12
CA ILE A 94 8.14 4.04 -6.41
C ILE A 94 8.93 4.83 -7.45
N LEU A 95 8.69 6.14 -7.54
CA LEU A 95 9.39 7.00 -8.50
C LEU A 95 10.89 7.05 -8.19
N LEU A 96 11.29 7.11 -6.92
CA LEU A 96 12.71 7.03 -6.55
C LEU A 96 13.33 5.69 -7.01
N ILE A 97 12.66 4.56 -6.74
CA ILE A 97 13.17 3.23 -7.09
C ILE A 97 13.25 3.03 -8.60
N THR A 98 12.23 3.47 -9.35
CA THR A 98 12.09 3.20 -10.78
C THR A 98 12.75 4.25 -11.68
N ALA A 99 12.80 5.52 -11.27
CA ALA A 99 13.40 6.60 -12.06
C ALA A 99 14.92 6.73 -11.86
N LEU A 100 15.47 6.34 -10.70
CA LEU A 100 16.92 6.35 -10.46
C LEU A 100 17.73 5.52 -11.49
N PRO A 101 17.32 4.30 -11.90
CA PRO A 101 18.07 3.56 -12.92
C PRO A 101 17.98 4.20 -14.31
N LYS A 102 16.83 4.80 -14.69
CA LYS A 102 16.66 5.46 -16.00
C LYS A 102 17.35 6.82 -16.09
N ALA A 103 17.31 7.61 -15.03
CA ALA A 103 18.02 8.89 -14.97
C ALA A 103 19.56 8.71 -15.04
N ARG A 104 20.07 7.53 -14.63
CA ARG A 104 21.48 7.20 -14.82
C ARG A 104 21.86 6.95 -16.29
N LEU A 105 20.95 6.45 -17.11
CA LEU A 105 21.23 6.23 -18.54
C LEU A 105 21.32 7.58 -19.25
N VAL A 106 20.33 8.45 -19.04
CA VAL A 106 20.30 9.79 -19.65
C VAL A 106 21.50 10.64 -19.23
N LEU A 107 21.87 10.62 -17.94
CA LEU A 107 23.03 11.37 -17.47
C LEU A 107 24.37 10.73 -17.89
N ALA A 108 24.41 9.42 -18.17
CA ALA A 108 25.62 8.75 -18.64
C ALA A 108 25.91 9.07 -20.11
N ASP A 109 24.88 9.19 -20.95
CA ASP A 109 25.04 9.64 -22.34
C ASP A 109 25.58 11.08 -22.41
N ASP A 110 25.03 12.00 -21.61
CA ASP A 110 25.47 13.40 -21.54
C ASP A 110 26.95 13.54 -21.10
N VAL A 111 27.37 12.71 -20.13
CA VAL A 111 28.77 12.69 -19.66
C VAL A 111 29.70 12.00 -20.65
N ARG A 112 29.23 10.96 -21.35
CA ARG A 112 30.01 10.25 -22.38
C ARG A 112 30.24 11.15 -23.60
N GLU A 113 29.22 11.87 -24.04
CA GLU A 113 29.32 12.83 -25.15
C GLU A 113 30.33 13.94 -24.84
N LYS A 114 30.24 14.59 -23.66
CA LYS A 114 31.23 15.59 -23.23
C LYS A 114 32.62 15.00 -23.03
N GLY A 115 32.70 13.73 -22.61
CA GLY A 115 33.94 12.96 -22.45
C GLY A 115 34.69 12.75 -23.76
N ASP A 116 33.97 12.48 -24.84
CA ASP A 116 34.57 12.23 -26.15
C ASP A 116 34.92 13.54 -26.88
N ALA A 117 34.19 14.62 -26.59
CA ALA A 117 34.45 15.97 -27.11
C ALA A 117 35.78 16.58 -26.61
N TRP A 118 36.20 16.30 -25.36
CA TRP A 118 37.52 16.78 -24.89
C TRP A 118 38.66 15.91 -25.42
N LYS A 119 38.47 14.59 -25.54
CA LYS A 119 39.48 13.67 -26.06
C LYS A 119 39.85 13.98 -27.50
N SER A 120 38.87 14.26 -28.36
CA SER A 120 39.07 14.67 -29.75
C SER A 120 39.84 16.00 -29.87
N ARG A 121 39.80 16.86 -28.84
CA ARG A 121 40.53 18.13 -28.81
C ARG A 121 41.99 18.00 -28.33
N VAL A 122 42.30 16.97 -27.52
CA VAL A 122 43.64 16.76 -26.94
C VAL A 122 44.49 15.74 -27.73
N GLN A 123 43.87 14.87 -28.53
CA GLN A 123 44.59 13.80 -29.24
C GLN A 123 45.20 14.07 -30.63
N PRO A 124 45.13 15.25 -31.30
CA PRO A 124 45.69 15.35 -32.65
C PRO A 124 47.24 15.23 -32.71
N GLY A 125 47.94 15.17 -31.57
CA GLY A 125 49.42 15.08 -31.52
C GLY A 125 50.02 13.75 -31.03
N LEU A 126 49.24 12.77 -30.55
CA LEU A 126 49.77 11.62 -29.80
C LEU A 126 49.76 10.28 -30.55
N HIS A 127 49.66 10.28 -31.88
CA HIS A 127 49.70 9.04 -32.69
C HIS A 127 51.07 8.72 -33.30
N GLN A 128 52.13 9.50 -33.06
CA GLN A 128 53.40 9.30 -33.78
C GLN A 128 54.53 8.58 -33.03
N HIS A 129 54.43 8.29 -31.75
CA HIS A 129 55.53 7.62 -31.07
C HIS A 129 55.05 6.51 -30.15
N THR A 130 55.81 5.40 -30.18
CA THR A 130 55.81 4.30 -29.21
C THR A 130 55.06 3.04 -29.65
N SER A 131 55.50 2.42 -30.74
CA SER A 131 55.39 0.96 -30.91
C SER A 131 56.42 0.31 -29.99
N VAL A 132 56.11 0.18 -28.70
CA VAL A 132 56.90 -0.66 -27.78
C VAL A 132 56.48 -2.11 -27.99
N ARG A 133 57.41 -2.88 -28.55
CA ARG A 133 57.32 -4.33 -28.73
C ARG A 133 57.30 -4.99 -27.34
N VAL A 134 56.14 -5.48 -26.93
CA VAL A 134 55.97 -6.22 -25.68
C VAL A 134 56.67 -7.59 -25.83
N PRO A 135 57.64 -7.94 -24.97
CA PRO A 135 58.24 -9.27 -24.96
C PRO A 135 57.22 -10.32 -24.51
N ALA A 136 57.32 -11.50 -25.10
CA ALA A 136 56.39 -12.63 -24.92
C ALA A 136 56.22 -13.00 -23.43
N GLN A 137 54.96 -13.02 -22.98
CA GLN A 137 54.61 -13.54 -21.66
C GLN A 137 54.80 -15.07 -21.63
N PRO A 138 55.38 -15.62 -20.55
CA PRO A 138 55.38 -17.06 -20.30
C PRO A 138 53.96 -17.58 -20.05
N PRO A 139 53.70 -18.87 -20.32
CA PRO A 139 52.37 -19.47 -20.27
C PRO A 139 51.80 -19.43 -18.84
N ARG A 140 50.53 -19.00 -18.73
CA ARG A 140 49.78 -19.03 -17.47
C ARG A 140 49.53 -20.47 -17.02
N PRO A 141 49.69 -20.79 -15.72
CA PRO A 141 49.19 -22.03 -15.16
C PRO A 141 47.65 -22.08 -15.22
N ALA A 142 47.13 -23.28 -15.47
CA ALA A 142 45.71 -23.58 -15.60
C ALA A 142 44.92 -23.22 -14.32
N PRO A 143 43.67 -22.76 -14.46
CA PRO A 143 42.82 -22.47 -13.31
C PRO A 143 42.48 -23.77 -12.56
N ALA A 144 42.76 -23.78 -11.26
CA ALA A 144 42.28 -24.80 -10.34
C ALA A 144 40.76 -24.80 -10.32
N GLN A 145 40.16 -25.97 -10.53
CA GLN A 145 38.73 -26.19 -10.47
C GLN A 145 38.25 -25.95 -9.03
N SER A 146 37.54 -24.85 -8.79
CA SER A 146 36.84 -24.65 -7.53
C SER A 146 35.68 -25.63 -7.44
N ALA A 147 35.73 -26.42 -6.37
CA ALA A 147 34.73 -27.41 -6.00
C ALA A 147 33.31 -26.84 -5.95
N SER A 148 32.35 -27.64 -6.44
CA SER A 148 30.92 -27.43 -6.28
C SER A 148 30.57 -27.21 -4.80
N PRO A 149 29.81 -26.16 -4.46
CA PRO A 149 29.24 -26.04 -3.13
C PRO A 149 28.19 -27.15 -2.91
N GLU A 150 28.41 -27.86 -1.81
CA GLU A 150 27.55 -28.90 -1.28
C GLU A 150 26.19 -28.35 -0.85
N ARG A 151 25.17 -29.17 -1.09
CA ARG A 151 23.73 -29.01 -0.93
C ARG A 151 23.31 -28.46 0.46
N MET A 152 22.32 -27.56 0.50
CA MET A 152 21.44 -27.43 1.68
C MET A 152 20.11 -28.14 1.43
N PRO A 153 19.60 -28.94 2.39
CA PRO A 153 18.28 -29.52 2.32
C PRO A 153 17.19 -28.43 2.49
N GLU A 154 16.17 -28.55 1.66
CA GLU A 154 14.96 -27.74 1.66
C GLU A 154 14.16 -28.01 2.95
N PRO A 155 13.75 -26.98 3.70
CA PRO A 155 12.96 -27.18 4.92
C PRO A 155 11.56 -27.68 4.57
N GLU A 156 11.18 -28.83 5.13
CA GLU A 156 9.82 -29.35 5.06
C GLU A 156 8.82 -28.32 5.62
N SER A 157 7.86 -27.94 4.77
CA SER A 157 6.78 -27.03 5.09
C SER A 157 5.85 -27.66 6.13
N VAL A 158 5.89 -27.14 7.36
CA VAL A 158 4.92 -27.49 8.41
C VAL A 158 3.54 -26.96 8.01
N PRO A 159 2.48 -27.79 8.01
CA PRO A 159 1.13 -27.34 7.69
C PRO A 159 0.62 -26.33 8.73
N ALA A 160 -0.01 -25.26 8.24
CA ALA A 160 -0.57 -24.19 9.06
C ALA A 160 -1.63 -24.75 10.04
N PRO A 161 -1.63 -24.30 11.31
CA PRO A 161 -2.64 -24.70 12.28
C PRO A 161 -4.03 -24.24 11.83
N ALA A 162 -5.01 -25.13 11.98
CA ALA A 162 -6.41 -24.84 11.67
C ALA A 162 -6.90 -23.64 12.51
N PRO A 163 -7.70 -22.72 11.92
CA PRO A 163 -8.20 -21.56 12.62
C PRO A 163 -9.07 -22.00 13.81
N THR A 164 -8.69 -21.55 15.00
CA THR A 164 -9.47 -21.72 16.21
C THR A 164 -10.83 -21.03 16.03
N PRO A 165 -11.97 -21.71 16.29
CA PRO A 165 -13.28 -21.07 16.21
C PRO A 165 -13.37 -19.93 17.21
N ALA A 166 -13.81 -18.77 16.73
CA ALA A 166 -13.98 -17.58 17.54
C ALA A 166 -14.93 -17.86 18.73
N PRO A 167 -14.60 -17.39 19.94
CA PRO A 167 -15.48 -17.55 21.09
C PRO A 167 -16.84 -16.88 20.82
N ALA A 168 -17.91 -17.65 21.00
CA ALA A 168 -19.27 -17.13 20.92
C ALA A 168 -19.45 -15.97 21.93
N PRO A 169 -20.12 -14.88 21.55
CA PRO A 169 -20.37 -13.77 22.47
C PRO A 169 -21.19 -14.26 23.67
N ALA A 170 -20.56 -14.23 24.84
CA ALA A 170 -21.19 -14.51 26.12
C ALA A 170 -22.15 -13.37 26.49
N GLY A 171 -23.37 -13.42 25.96
CA GLY A 171 -24.43 -12.49 26.35
C GLY A 171 -25.52 -12.40 25.30
N GLY A 172 -26.65 -13.09 25.52
CA GLY A 172 -27.80 -12.91 24.64
C GLY A 172 -28.88 -13.97 24.68
N SER A 173 -29.34 -14.39 25.85
CA SER A 173 -30.60 -15.14 25.97
C SER A 173 -31.83 -14.22 26.16
N ASP A 174 -31.62 -12.93 26.50
CA ASP A 174 -32.70 -11.99 26.76
C ASP A 174 -33.42 -11.47 25.51
N TRP A 175 -32.71 -11.29 24.39
CA TRP A 175 -33.35 -10.78 23.16
C TRP A 175 -34.37 -11.78 22.59
N LYS A 176 -34.11 -13.09 22.75
CA LYS A 176 -34.99 -14.16 22.25
C LYS A 176 -36.29 -14.25 23.05
N LYS A 177 -36.23 -14.11 24.38
CA LYS A 177 -37.42 -14.04 25.25
C LYS A 177 -38.27 -12.80 24.96
N LYS A 178 -37.63 -11.65 24.75
CA LYS A 178 -38.32 -10.39 24.46
C LYS A 178 -39.03 -10.43 23.10
N ALA A 179 -38.39 -10.98 22.06
CA ALA A 179 -39.02 -11.16 20.75
C ALA A 179 -40.24 -12.11 20.81
N GLN A 180 -40.16 -13.17 21.61
CA GLN A 180 -41.24 -14.15 21.75
C GLN A 180 -42.45 -13.58 22.53
N GLN A 181 -42.23 -12.73 23.54
CA GLN A 181 -43.30 -12.01 24.25
C GLN A 181 -44.07 -11.03 23.35
N HIS A 182 -43.38 -10.35 22.44
CA HIS A 182 -44.03 -9.42 21.51
C HIS A 182 -44.91 -10.13 20.46
N MET A 183 -44.56 -11.34 20.03
CA MET A 183 -45.42 -12.13 19.14
C MET A 183 -46.63 -12.72 19.87
N SER A 184 -46.49 -13.08 21.15
CA SER A 184 -47.61 -13.61 21.95
C SER A 184 -48.64 -12.55 22.36
N SER A 185 -48.26 -11.27 22.39
CA SER A 185 -49.15 -10.19 22.84
C SER A 185 -49.94 -9.54 21.70
N GLY A 186 -49.68 -9.92 20.45
CA GLY A 186 -50.47 -9.54 19.28
C GLY A 186 -51.79 -10.30 19.19
N LYS A 187 -52.60 -10.28 20.25
CA LYS A 187 -54.01 -10.70 20.17
C LYS A 187 -54.76 -9.54 19.50
N GLY A 188 -55.07 -9.72 18.22
CA GLY A 188 -55.69 -8.69 17.37
C GLY A 188 -56.97 -8.12 18.00
N PRO A 189 -57.18 -6.79 17.91
CA PRO A 189 -58.47 -6.20 18.24
C PRO A 189 -59.52 -6.70 17.22
N GLY A 190 -60.70 -6.99 17.74
CA GLY A 190 -61.72 -7.82 17.13
C GLY A 190 -62.25 -7.36 15.78
N GLU A 191 -62.79 -8.35 15.07
CA GLU A 191 -64.03 -8.24 14.32
C GLU A 191 -65.01 -7.28 15.01
N ASN A 192 -65.52 -6.33 14.24
CA ASN A 192 -66.92 -5.91 14.17
C ASN A 192 -67.17 -5.27 12.81
#